data_AF-A0AAD1CBD5-F1
#
_entry.id   AF-A0AAD1CBD5-F1
#
_cell.length_a   1.000
_cell.length_b   1.000
_cell.length_c   1.000
_cell.angle_alpha   90.00
_cell.angle_beta   90.00
_cell.angle_gamma   90.00
#
_symmetry.space_group_name_H-M   'P 1'
#
loop_
_entity.id
_entity.type
_entity.pdbx_description
1 polymer ?
#
loop_
_entity_poly.entity_id
_entity_poly.type
_entity_poly.pdbx_seq_one_letter_code
_entity_poly.pdbx_strand_id
1 'polypeptide(L)'
;MLLSFIVYAILGYFSKSNLIWCVALIALGSWMGAETGYMSGWGAYYLGMNYPLRFILFGGILAFAALALEENKTFNHFTQVTLVVGLLYSFIAMWLLSIFGNYDPEDYYLKPVKPIELFYWSLLCALMPGVAIYHGSKQDNSVTKGFGVTFLFINLYTRFFEYNS
;
A
#
# COMPACT_ATOMS: atom_id res chain seq x y z
N MET A 1 -10.23 -12.53 -11.63
CA MET A 1 -9.83 -11.16 -11.25
C MET A 1 -8.96 -10.48 -12.31
N LEU A 2 -7.88 -11.11 -12.81
CA LEU A 2 -7.04 -10.52 -13.86
C LEU A 2 -7.81 -10.14 -15.14
N LEU A 3 -8.69 -11.03 -15.63
CA LEU A 3 -9.54 -10.74 -16.78
C LEU A 3 -10.44 -9.50 -16.53
N SER A 4 -11.00 -9.38 -15.33
CA SER A 4 -11.80 -8.23 -14.93
C SER A 4 -10.98 -6.94 -14.93
N PHE A 5 -9.73 -6.98 -14.43
CA PHE A 5 -8.80 -5.86 -14.54
C PHE A 5 -8.58 -5.45 -15.99
N ILE A 6 -8.29 -6.39 -16.89
CA ILE A 6 -8.05 -6.09 -18.32
C ILE A 6 -9.28 -5.43 -18.94
N VAL A 7 -10.48 -5.98 -18.70
CA VAL A 7 -11.73 -5.44 -19.23
C VAL A 7 -11.98 -4.02 -18.70
N TYR A 8 -11.86 -3.79 -17.38
CA TYR A 8 -12.07 -2.46 -16.80
C TYR A 8 -10.97 -1.47 -17.18
N ALA A 9 -9.72 -1.90 -17.35
CA ALA A 9 -8.63 -1.04 -17.80
C ALA A 9 -8.87 -0.57 -19.24
N ILE A 10 -9.28 -1.47 -20.14
CA ILE A 10 -9.64 -1.12 -21.52
C ILE A 10 -10.83 -0.17 -21.54
N LEU A 11 -11.91 -0.50 -20.82
CA LEU A 11 -13.11 0.34 -20.75
C LEU A 11 -12.81 1.71 -20.12
N GLY A 12 -12.01 1.76 -19.05
CA GLY A 12 -11.61 3.00 -18.38
C GLY A 12 -10.75 3.88 -19.28
N TYR A 13 -9.85 3.28 -20.06
CA TYR A 13 -9.03 3.97 -21.05
C TYR A 13 -9.88 4.60 -22.17
N PHE A 14 -10.77 3.82 -22.79
CA PHE A 14 -11.64 4.31 -23.87
C PHE A 14 -12.67 5.33 -23.39
N SER A 15 -13.24 5.11 -22.21
CA SER A 15 -14.27 5.99 -21.64
C SER A 15 -13.68 7.22 -20.96
N LYS A 16 -12.35 7.29 -20.79
CA LYS A 16 -11.64 8.32 -20.00
C LYS A 16 -12.29 8.53 -18.63
N SER A 17 -12.66 7.43 -17.97
CA SER A 17 -13.40 7.47 -16.71
C SER A 17 -12.52 7.03 -15.55
N ASN A 18 -12.26 7.98 -14.64
CA ASN A 18 -11.50 7.76 -13.42
C ASN A 18 -12.13 6.70 -12.50
N LEU A 19 -13.46 6.58 -12.48
CA LEU A 19 -14.16 5.58 -11.67
C LEU A 19 -13.91 4.17 -12.18
N ILE A 20 -14.03 3.95 -13.50
CA ILE A 20 -13.79 2.64 -14.10
C ILE A 20 -12.31 2.25 -13.95
N TRP A 21 -11.41 3.23 -14.11
CA TRP A 21 -9.98 3.02 -13.86
C TRP A 21 -9.70 2.62 -12.41
N CYS A 22 -10.35 3.28 -11.44
CA CYS A 22 -10.25 2.91 -10.03
C CYS A 22 -10.71 1.47 -9.78
N VAL A 23 -11.85 1.05 -10.36
CA VAL A 23 -12.33 -0.34 -10.27
C VAL A 23 -11.33 -1.32 -10.91
N ALA A 24 -10.69 -0.93 -12.01
CA ALA A 24 -9.63 -1.74 -12.61
C ALA A 24 -8.46 -1.93 -11.63
N LEU A 25 -7.95 -0.85 -11.01
CA LEU A 25 -6.87 -0.92 -10.03
C LEU A 25 -7.24 -1.75 -8.79
N ILE A 26 -8.51 -1.67 -8.36
CA ILE A 26 -9.04 -2.52 -7.28
C ILE A 26 -8.99 -3.99 -7.69
N ALA A 27 -9.48 -4.32 -8.89
CA ALA A 27 -9.44 -5.68 -9.42
C ALA A 27 -8.00 -6.20 -9.58
N LEU A 28 -7.05 -5.32 -9.91
CA LEU A 28 -5.63 -5.65 -9.98
C LEU A 28 -5.06 -5.98 -8.59
N GLY A 29 -5.35 -5.15 -7.58
CA GLY A 29 -4.97 -5.42 -6.19
C GLY A 29 -5.58 -6.71 -5.65
N SER A 30 -6.86 -6.98 -5.96
CA SER A 30 -7.52 -8.24 -5.61
C SER A 30 -6.90 -9.45 -6.30
N TRP A 31 -6.52 -9.33 -7.59
CA TRP A 31 -5.82 -10.40 -8.29
C TRP A 31 -4.45 -10.66 -7.66
N MET A 32 -3.66 -9.63 -7.39
CA MET A 32 -2.34 -9.76 -6.76
C MET A 32 -2.44 -10.40 -5.36
N GLY A 33 -3.44 -10.00 -4.58
CA GLY A 33 -3.74 -10.63 -3.30
C GLY A 33 -4.11 -12.11 -3.43
N ALA A 34 -4.95 -12.46 -4.40
CA ALA A 34 -5.38 -13.85 -4.62
C ALA A 34 -4.25 -14.73 -5.17
N GLU A 35 -3.47 -14.24 -6.15
CA GLU A 35 -2.38 -14.97 -6.78
C GLU A 35 -1.28 -15.28 -5.77
N THR A 36 -0.86 -14.26 -5.02
CA THR A 36 0.22 -14.44 -4.04
C THR A 36 -0.23 -15.25 -2.81
N GLY A 37 -1.54 -15.35 -2.55
CA GLY A 37 -2.12 -16.27 -1.56
C GLY A 37 -2.22 -17.69 -2.05
N TYR A 38 -2.67 -17.87 -3.29
CA TYR A 38 -2.74 -19.19 -3.91
C TYR A 38 -1.35 -19.81 -4.02
N MET A 39 -0.36 -19.02 -4.43
CA MET A 39 1.03 -19.48 -4.56
C MET A 39 1.74 -19.71 -3.22
N SER A 40 1.28 -19.11 -2.11
CA SER A 40 1.72 -19.49 -0.76
C SER A 40 0.95 -20.67 -0.17
N GLY A 41 -0.01 -21.25 -0.90
CA GLY A 41 -0.91 -22.28 -0.37
C GLY A 41 -1.78 -21.76 0.78
N TRP A 42 -2.08 -20.46 0.78
CA TRP A 42 -2.68 -19.71 1.90
C TRP A 42 -1.80 -19.60 3.15
N GLY A 43 -0.55 -20.06 3.09
CA GLY A 43 0.47 -19.77 4.09
C GLY A 43 0.76 -18.27 4.14
N ALA A 44 1.22 -17.78 5.29
CA ALA A 44 1.41 -16.35 5.48
C ALA A 44 2.58 -15.78 4.68
N TYR A 45 3.55 -16.64 4.34
CA TYR A 45 4.74 -16.28 3.56
C TYR A 45 4.71 -16.85 2.13
N TYR A 46 5.16 -16.00 1.20
CA TYR A 46 5.48 -16.29 -0.18
C TYR A 46 6.80 -15.58 -0.43
N LEU A 47 7.81 -16.30 -0.90
CA LEU A 47 9.18 -15.77 -1.04
C LEU A 47 9.76 -15.18 0.27
N GLY A 48 9.35 -15.69 1.44
CA GLY A 48 9.79 -15.17 2.74
C GLY A 48 9.23 -13.79 3.11
N MET A 49 8.23 -13.28 2.38
CA MET A 49 7.59 -11.99 2.62
C MET A 49 6.15 -12.16 3.09
N ASN A 50 5.76 -11.46 4.16
CA ASN A 50 4.37 -11.36 4.59
C ASN A 50 3.49 -10.59 3.60
N TYR A 51 2.20 -10.88 3.65
CA TYR A 51 1.16 -10.24 2.84
C TYR A 51 1.26 -8.69 2.82
N PRO A 52 1.36 -8.00 3.96
CA PRO A 52 1.47 -6.54 3.97
C PRO A 52 2.74 -6.05 3.25
N LEU A 53 3.87 -6.75 3.38
CA LEU A 53 5.13 -6.33 2.76
C LEU A 53 5.05 -6.36 1.23
N ARG A 54 4.33 -7.34 0.66
CA ARG A 54 4.07 -7.40 -0.79
C ARG A 54 3.20 -6.24 -1.24
N PHE A 55 2.18 -5.87 -0.47
CA PHE A 55 1.31 -4.73 -0.78
C PHE A 55 2.02 -3.37 -0.65
N ILE A 56 2.99 -3.24 0.26
CA ILE A 56 3.86 -2.04 0.34
C ILE A 56 4.64 -1.87 -0.96
N LEU A 57 5.29 -2.93 -1.45
CA LEU A 57 6.06 -2.85 -2.69
C LEU A 57 5.14 -2.63 -3.90
N PHE A 58 4.03 -3.36 -3.97
CA PHE A 58 3.07 -3.24 -5.08
C PHE A 58 2.46 -1.84 -5.15
N GLY A 59 1.97 -1.31 -4.02
CA GLY A 59 1.45 0.05 -3.95
C GLY A 59 2.53 1.10 -4.25
N GLY A 60 3.76 0.87 -3.79
CA GLY A 60 4.89 1.77 -4.02
C GLY A 60 5.26 1.85 -5.51
N ILE A 61 5.27 0.71 -6.21
CA ILE A 61 5.49 0.64 -7.65
C ILE A 61 4.36 1.37 -8.40
N LEU A 62 3.10 1.18 -7.99
CA LEU A 62 1.96 1.90 -8.59
C LEU A 62 2.07 3.42 -8.38
N ALA A 63 2.41 3.87 -7.17
CA ALA A 63 2.61 5.28 -6.87
C ALA A 63 3.78 5.87 -7.66
N PHE A 64 4.91 5.16 -7.74
CA PHE A 64 6.07 5.58 -8.53
C PHE A 64 5.75 5.64 -10.03
N ALA A 65 5.05 4.64 -10.56
CA ALA A 65 4.62 4.62 -11.96
C ALA A 65 3.67 5.78 -12.27
N ALA A 66 2.77 6.12 -11.34
CA ALA A 66 1.90 7.28 -11.49
C ALA A 66 2.71 8.58 -11.60
N LEU A 67 3.66 8.82 -10.67
CA LEU A 67 4.53 10.01 -10.71
C LEU A 67 5.41 10.05 -11.97
N ALA A 68 5.97 8.92 -12.38
CA ALA A 68 6.79 8.83 -13.60
C ALA A 68 5.99 9.10 -14.89
N LEU A 69 4.68 8.89 -14.87
CA LEU A 69 3.77 9.10 -16.01
C LEU A 69 3.00 10.43 -15.91
N GLU A 70 3.25 11.25 -14.90
CA GLU A 70 2.55 12.53 -14.69
C GLU A 70 2.74 13.52 -15.85
N GLU A 71 3.94 13.56 -16.43
CA GLU A 71 4.25 14.42 -17.58
C GLU A 71 3.65 13.90 -18.90
N ASN A 72 3.16 12.65 -18.93
CA ASN A 72 2.62 12.05 -20.15
C ASN A 72 1.16 12.49 -20.36
N LYS A 73 0.94 13.33 -21.38
CA LYS A 73 -0.40 13.87 -21.74
C LYS A 73 -1.48 12.81 -21.95
N THR A 74 -1.12 11.59 -22.35
CA THR A 74 -2.07 10.49 -22.57
C THR A 74 -2.54 9.86 -21.26
N PHE A 75 -1.66 9.79 -20.26
CA PHE A 75 -1.93 9.10 -18.99
C PHE A 75 -2.21 10.03 -17.81
N ASN A 76 -1.96 11.33 -17.96
CA ASN A 76 -2.16 12.34 -16.92
C ASN A 76 -3.56 12.25 -16.26
N HIS A 77 -4.61 11.98 -17.04
CA HIS A 77 -5.97 11.82 -16.51
C HIS A 77 -6.08 10.72 -15.43
N PHE A 78 -5.32 9.63 -15.60
CA PHE A 78 -5.33 8.48 -14.70
C PHE A 78 -4.26 8.54 -13.61
N THR A 79 -3.27 9.42 -13.77
CA THR A 79 -2.14 9.57 -12.84
C THR A 79 -2.61 9.81 -11.42
N GLN A 80 -3.53 10.75 -11.20
CA GLN A 80 -4.01 11.09 -9.87
C GLN A 80 -4.71 9.90 -9.18
N VAL A 81 -5.58 9.19 -9.90
CA VAL A 81 -6.27 8.00 -9.37
C VAL A 81 -5.28 6.89 -9.04
N THR A 82 -4.33 6.64 -9.95
CA THR A 82 -3.31 5.60 -9.78
C THR A 82 -2.40 5.91 -8.60
N LEU A 83 -2.03 7.18 -8.41
CA LEU A 83 -1.26 7.64 -7.26
C LEU A 83 -2.01 7.42 -5.95
N VAL A 84 -3.29 7.83 -5.88
CA VAL A 84 -4.13 7.66 -4.68
C VAL A 84 -4.25 6.18 -4.30
N VAL A 85 -4.56 5.31 -5.27
CA VAL A 85 -4.71 3.86 -5.02
C VAL A 85 -3.38 3.22 -4.61
N GLY A 86 -2.27 3.58 -5.27
CA GLY A 86 -0.94 3.08 -4.93
C GLY A 86 -0.50 3.50 -3.51
N LEU A 87 -0.73 4.76 -3.15
CA LEU A 87 -0.47 5.25 -1.79
C LEU A 87 -1.37 4.55 -0.78
N LEU A 88 -2.67 4.37 -1.04
CA LEU A 88 -3.57 3.63 -0.16
C LEU A 88 -3.07 2.21 0.13
N TYR A 89 -2.73 1.46 -0.92
CA TYR A 89 -2.20 0.10 -0.74
C TYR A 89 -0.91 0.08 0.07
N SER A 90 0.00 1.02 -0.19
CA SER A 90 1.27 1.09 0.52
C SER A 90 1.07 1.43 2.00
N PHE A 91 0.31 2.48 2.28
CA PHE A 91 0.16 3.02 3.62
C PHE A 91 -0.71 2.12 4.52
N ILE A 92 -1.79 1.55 4.00
CA ILE A 92 -2.62 0.58 4.76
C ILE A 92 -1.78 -0.65 5.10
N ALA A 93 -1.02 -1.17 4.14
CA ALA A 93 -0.18 -2.33 4.38
C ALA A 93 0.96 -2.04 5.36
N MET A 94 1.57 -0.85 5.29
CA MET A 94 2.56 -0.39 6.27
C MET A 94 1.97 -0.29 7.68
N TRP A 95 0.75 0.26 7.80
CA TRP A 95 0.03 0.37 9.07
C TRP A 95 -0.27 -1.01 9.67
N LEU A 96 -0.77 -1.96 8.86
CA LEU A 96 -0.98 -3.34 9.29
C LEU A 96 0.33 -4.01 9.73
N LEU A 97 1.42 -3.80 8.97
CA LEU A 97 2.74 -4.35 9.32
C LEU A 97 3.28 -3.75 10.63
N SER A 98 2.97 -2.50 10.95
CA SER A 98 3.33 -1.88 12.22
C SER A 98 2.59 -2.46 13.42
N ILE A 99 1.39 -3.01 13.23
CA ILE A 99 0.58 -3.60 14.31
C ILE A 99 0.94 -5.08 14.48
N PHE A 100 0.97 -5.82 13.37
CA PHE A 100 1.11 -7.27 13.40
C PHE A 100 2.56 -7.74 13.29
N GLY A 101 3.47 -6.90 12.79
CA GLY A 101 4.85 -7.31 12.50
C GLY A 101 4.97 -8.30 11.34
N ASN A 102 6.17 -8.82 11.14
CA ASN A 102 6.48 -9.81 10.10
C ASN A 102 6.51 -11.23 10.71
N TYR A 103 5.35 -11.77 11.12
CA TYR A 103 5.23 -13.10 11.72
C TYR A 103 4.32 -14.06 10.94
N ASP A 104 4.57 -15.37 11.09
CA ASP A 104 3.67 -16.43 10.62
C ASP A 104 2.54 -16.58 11.66
N PRO A 105 1.24 -16.46 11.30
CA PRO A 105 0.13 -16.90 12.12
C PRO A 105 0.27 -18.33 12.67
N GLU A 106 0.97 -19.23 11.98
CA GLU A 106 1.25 -20.59 12.49
C GLU A 106 2.23 -20.59 13.69
N ASP A 107 3.16 -19.63 13.72
CA ASP A 107 4.16 -19.47 14.79
C ASP A 107 3.69 -18.55 15.93
N TYR A 108 2.53 -17.91 15.79
CA TYR A 108 2.00 -16.93 16.77
C TYR A 108 1.86 -17.50 18.18
N TYR A 109 1.52 -18.79 18.29
CA TYR A 109 1.39 -19.48 19.59
C TYR A 109 2.72 -20.05 20.12
N LEU A 110 3.73 -20.22 19.25
CA LEU A 110 4.98 -20.91 19.58
C LEU A 110 6.14 -19.97 19.87
N LYS A 111 6.11 -18.73 19.34
CA LYS A 111 7.13 -17.71 19.57
C LYS A 111 6.46 -16.40 19.98
N PRO A 112 6.53 -16.00 21.26
CA PRO A 112 6.09 -14.66 21.65
C PRO A 112 6.88 -13.63 20.82
N VAL A 113 6.12 -12.74 20.19
CA VAL A 113 6.64 -11.66 19.34
C VAL A 113 7.71 -10.88 20.11
N LYS A 114 8.90 -10.74 19.52
CA LYS A 114 9.95 -9.94 20.15
C LYS A 114 9.57 -8.46 20.02
N PRO A 115 9.41 -7.72 21.13
CA PRO A 115 9.03 -6.30 21.09
C PRO A 115 9.94 -5.44 20.22
N ILE A 116 11.21 -5.86 20.06
CA ILE A 116 12.20 -5.15 19.25
C ILE A 116 11.87 -5.17 17.75
N GLU A 117 11.29 -6.25 17.22
CA GLU A 117 10.96 -6.36 15.79
C GLU A 117 9.74 -5.50 15.45
N LEU A 118 8.71 -5.49 16.30
CA LEU A 118 7.59 -4.55 16.21
C LEU A 118 8.07 -3.10 16.25
N PHE A 119 9.04 -2.80 17.11
CA PHE A 119 9.62 -1.46 17.20
C PHE A 119 10.30 -1.03 15.89
N TYR A 120 11.06 -1.90 15.23
CA TYR A 120 11.69 -1.61 13.93
C TYR A 120 10.64 -1.31 12.84
N TRP A 121 9.61 -2.15 12.71
CA TRP A 121 8.55 -1.96 11.72
C TRP A 121 7.75 -0.70 11.97
N SER A 122 7.52 -0.39 13.24
CA SER A 122 6.80 0.80 13.61
C SER A 122 7.64 2.07 13.45
N LEU A 123 8.97 2.01 13.59
CA LEU A 123 9.87 3.11 13.23
C LEU A 123 9.85 3.36 11.71
N LEU A 124 9.93 2.31 10.91
CA LEU A 124 9.79 2.41 9.45
C LEU A 124 8.44 2.99 9.05
N CYS A 125 7.37 2.59 9.73
CA CYS A 125 6.02 3.11 9.50
C CYS A 125 5.88 4.59 9.88
N ALA A 126 6.73 5.13 10.76
CA ALA A 126 6.78 6.57 11.05
C ALA A 126 7.66 7.34 10.05
N LEU A 127 8.74 6.72 9.54
CA LEU A 127 9.64 7.31 8.56
C LEU A 127 9.00 7.47 7.17
N MET A 128 8.23 6.48 6.71
CA MET A 128 7.62 6.49 5.38
C MET A 128 6.63 7.66 5.15
N PRO A 129 5.71 7.98 6.09
CA PRO A 129 4.93 9.22 6.04
C PRO A 129 5.79 10.49 6.04
N GLY A 130 6.91 10.51 6.78
CA GLY A 130 7.85 11.63 6.79
C GLY A 130 8.48 11.88 5.41
N VAL A 131 8.89 10.80 4.73
CA VAL A 131 9.39 10.85 3.34
C VAL A 131 8.30 11.34 2.38
N ALA A 132 7.06 10.85 2.54
CA ALA A 132 5.93 11.29 1.73
C ALA A 132 5.61 12.79 1.92
N ILE A 133 5.66 13.29 3.16
CA ILE A 133 5.48 14.72 3.47
C ILE A 133 6.61 15.55 2.85
N TYR A 134 7.87 15.11 2.99
CA TYR A 134 9.02 15.79 2.41
C TYR A 134 8.92 15.85 0.87
N HIS A 135 8.60 14.73 0.23
CA HIS A 135 8.41 14.64 -1.20
C HIS A 135 7.24 15.52 -1.67
N GLY A 136 6.08 15.42 -1.00
CA GLY A 136 4.90 16.21 -1.30
C GLY A 136 5.12 17.72 -1.11
N SER A 137 5.94 18.12 -0.14
CA SER A 137 6.30 19.54 0.05
C SER A 137 7.28 20.04 -1.01
N LYS A 138 8.17 19.19 -1.52
CA LYS A 138 9.15 19.58 -2.55
C LYS A 138 8.53 19.68 -3.94
N GLN A 139 7.56 18.82 -4.24
CA GLN A 139 6.88 18.77 -5.55
C GLN A 139 5.52 19.48 -5.57
N ASP A 140 5.15 20.17 -4.47
CA ASP A 140 3.82 20.78 -4.27
C ASP A 140 2.65 19.81 -4.52
N ASN A 141 2.88 18.52 -4.30
CA ASN A 141 1.89 17.46 -4.49
C ASN A 141 1.05 17.31 -3.22
N SER A 142 -0.13 17.92 -3.25
CA SER A 142 -1.08 17.91 -2.13
C SER A 142 -1.57 16.50 -1.75
N VAL A 143 -1.62 15.57 -2.71
CA VAL A 143 -2.05 14.19 -2.46
C VAL A 143 -1.04 13.45 -1.61
N THR A 144 0.24 13.42 -2.03
CA THR A 144 1.29 12.72 -1.27
C THR A 144 1.46 13.31 0.13
N LYS A 145 1.38 14.64 0.24
CA LYS A 145 1.43 15.34 1.53
C LYS A 145 0.25 14.97 2.44
N GLY A 146 -0.98 14.98 1.91
CA GLY A 146 -2.19 14.63 2.66
C GLY A 146 -2.17 13.19 3.19
N PHE A 147 -1.72 12.24 2.37
CA PHE A 147 -1.54 10.86 2.79
C PHE A 147 -0.50 10.71 3.90
N GLY A 148 0.66 11.36 3.75
CA GLY A 148 1.71 11.33 4.77
C GLY A 148 1.24 11.90 6.11
N VAL A 149 0.56 13.04 6.12
CA VAL A 149 0.01 13.63 7.35
C VAL A 149 -1.04 12.70 7.99
N THR A 150 -1.99 12.19 7.20
CA THR A 150 -3.08 11.34 7.70
C THR A 150 -2.55 10.06 8.35
N PHE A 151 -1.64 9.36 7.66
CA PHE A 151 -1.09 8.11 8.20
C PHE A 151 -0.11 8.32 9.35
N LEU A 152 0.55 9.47 9.42
CA LEU A 152 1.33 9.85 10.60
C LEU A 152 0.42 9.99 11.83
N PHE A 153 -0.74 10.67 11.70
CA PHE A 153 -1.72 10.75 12.78
C PHE A 153 -2.29 9.39 13.17
N ILE A 154 -2.65 8.55 12.19
CA ILE A 154 -3.15 7.19 12.46
C ILE A 154 -2.10 6.38 13.22
N ASN A 155 -0.82 6.43 12.80
CA ASN A 155 0.25 5.69 13.47
C ASN A 155 0.48 6.16 14.91
N LEU A 156 0.51 7.49 15.14
CA LEU A 156 0.61 8.06 16.47
C LEU A 156 -0.57 7.67 17.37
N TYR A 157 -1.79 7.69 16.81
CA TYR A 157 -2.99 7.27 17.52
C TYR A 157 -2.92 5.80 17.91
N THR A 158 -2.56 4.90 16.99
CA THR A 158 -2.42 3.46 17.29
C THR A 158 -1.42 3.22 18.43
N ARG A 159 -0.25 3.88 18.38
CA ARG A 159 0.78 3.75 19.42
C ARG A 159 0.37 4.31 20.78
N PHE A 160 -0.44 5.37 20.80
CA PHE A 160 -0.94 5.93 22.05
C PHE A 160 -1.77 4.91 22.84
N PHE A 161 -2.55 4.07 22.15
CA PHE A 161 -3.32 3.02 22.82
C PHE A 161 -2.45 1.83 23.21
N GLU A 162 -1.48 1.45 22.39
CA GLU A 162 -0.58 0.32 22.65
C GLU A 162 0.28 0.52 23.91
N TYR A 163 0.66 1.76 24.24
CA TYR A 163 1.46 2.07 25.44
C TYR A 163 0.62 2.27 26.72
N ASN A 164 -0.69 2.45 26.59
CA ASN A 164 -1.62 2.71 27.71
C ASN A 164 -2.47 1.49 28.10
N SER A 165 -2.22 0.32 27.51
CA SER A 165 -2.91 -0.96 27.78
C SER A 165 -1.94 -2.01 28.31
#